data_AF-A0A542SYW4-F1
#
_entry.id   AF-A0A542SYW4-F1
#
_cell.length_a   1.000
_cell.length_b   1.000
_cell.length_c   1.000
_cell.angle_alpha   90.00
_cell.angle_beta   90.00
_cell.angle_gamma   90.00
#
_symmetry.space_group_name_H-M   'P 1'
#
loop_
_entity.id
_entity.type
_entity.pdbx_description
1 polymer ?
#
loop_
_entity_poly.entity_id
_entity_poly.type
_entity_poly.pdbx_seq_one_letter_code
_entity_poly.pdbx_strand_id
1 'polypeptide(L)'
;MTTEVELLTRGLGQIFPDAFAGFRSLLPAGERDGNLAAAYNRLLESPDPEVRERAARAWTDWETATIPAPPRSVARYADPVFRMGFARTVTHYWGNGHFVGEGNDEGVVLRDAHLLKGIPGTLVQGSLDFGNLLGIVWRLQRAWPDSDLVIVDDTGHTTGTPGVAQALVAATDRYAARG
;
A
#
# COMPACT_ATOMS: atom_id res chain seq x y z
N MET A 1 -11.87 10.13 -2.31
CA MET A 1 -10.61 9.38 -2.13
C MET A 1 -10.58 8.97 -0.67
N THR A 2 -10.20 7.74 -0.32
CA THR A 2 -10.20 7.35 1.10
C THR A 2 -9.07 8.08 1.84
N THR A 3 -9.29 8.43 3.11
CA THR A 3 -8.30 9.11 3.97
C THR A 3 -6.94 8.40 3.96
N GLU A 4 -6.95 7.07 3.90
CA GLU A 4 -5.74 6.24 3.82
C GLU A 4 -4.97 6.45 2.52
N VAL A 5 -5.63 6.47 1.36
CA VAL A 5 -4.98 6.74 0.07
C VAL A 5 -4.42 8.17 0.04
N GLU A 6 -5.14 9.15 0.61
CA GLU A 6 -4.63 10.52 0.71
C GLU A 6 -3.36 10.58 1.57
N LEU A 7 -3.35 9.86 2.69
CA LEU A 7 -2.21 9.78 3.58
C LEU A 7 -1.00 9.12 2.89
N LEU A 8 -1.20 8.00 2.19
CA LEU A 8 -0.13 7.30 1.48
C LEU A 8 0.41 8.06 0.26
N THR A 9 -0.45 8.74 -0.50
CA THR A 9 -0.04 9.44 -1.73
C THR A 9 0.43 10.87 -1.50
N ARG A 10 -0.06 11.55 -0.46
CA ARG A 10 0.23 12.96 -0.18
C ARG A 10 0.75 13.20 1.24
N GLY A 11 0.12 12.60 2.24
CA GLY A 11 0.49 12.83 3.65
C GLY A 11 1.92 12.43 3.97
N LEU A 12 2.40 11.31 3.43
CA LEU A 12 3.81 10.88 3.54
C LEU A 12 4.79 11.88 2.92
N GLY A 13 4.34 12.79 2.06
CA GLY A 13 5.17 13.86 1.51
C GLY A 13 5.71 14.83 2.58
N GLN A 14 5.11 14.86 3.77
CA GLN A 14 5.68 15.60 4.91
C GLN A 14 6.91 14.92 5.52
N ILE A 15 7.04 13.61 5.32
CA ILE A 15 8.16 12.79 5.80
C ILE A 15 9.23 12.65 4.70
N PHE A 16 8.80 12.55 3.44
CA PHE A 16 9.66 12.37 2.26
C PHE A 16 9.50 13.52 1.24
N PRO A 17 9.87 14.77 1.60
CA PRO A 17 9.52 15.97 0.82
C PRO A 17 10.19 16.03 -0.55
N ASP A 18 11.46 15.65 -0.67
CA ASP A 18 12.19 15.71 -1.95
C ASP A 18 11.60 14.73 -2.98
N ALA A 19 11.34 13.49 -2.55
CA ALA A 19 10.71 12.47 -3.39
C ALA A 19 9.29 12.89 -3.79
N PHE A 20 8.52 13.43 -2.83
CA PHE A 20 7.16 13.90 -3.09
C PHE A 20 7.13 15.08 -4.06
N ALA A 21 8.07 16.02 -3.96
CA ALA A 21 8.17 17.15 -4.88
C ALA A 21 8.41 16.66 -6.33
N GLY A 22 9.31 15.70 -6.50
CA GLY A 22 9.55 15.05 -7.80
C GLY A 22 8.30 14.35 -8.34
N PHE A 23 7.68 13.49 -7.53
CA PHE A 23 6.42 12.79 -7.85
C PHE A 23 5.31 13.77 -8.26
N ARG A 24 5.00 14.77 -7.42
CA ARG A 24 3.96 15.76 -7.70
C ARG A 24 4.26 16.62 -8.94
N SER A 25 5.53 16.90 -9.24
CA SER A 25 5.92 17.76 -10.37
C SER A 25 5.58 17.17 -11.74
N LEU A 26 5.52 15.84 -11.86
CA LEU A 26 5.21 15.16 -13.12
C LEU A 26 3.75 15.35 -13.55
N LEU A 27 2.87 15.64 -12.60
CA LEU A 27 1.46 15.87 -12.88
C LEU A 27 1.21 17.26 -13.50
N PRO A 28 0.21 17.40 -14.40
CA PRO A 28 -0.27 18.69 -14.86
C PRO A 28 -0.67 19.60 -13.69
N ALA A 29 -0.40 20.91 -13.80
CA ALA A 29 -0.57 21.85 -12.69
C ALA A 29 -1.96 21.80 -12.03
N GLY A 30 -3.04 21.68 -12.82
CA GLY A 30 -4.42 21.61 -12.33
C GLY A 30 -4.79 20.30 -11.62
N GLU A 31 -3.95 19.27 -11.71
CA GLU A 31 -4.20 17.96 -11.11
C GLU A 31 -3.36 17.71 -9.84
N ARG A 32 -2.38 18.57 -9.56
CA ARG A 32 -1.41 18.41 -8.44
C ARG A 32 -2.02 18.46 -7.05
N ASP A 33 -3.21 19.05 -6.92
CA ASP A 33 -3.92 19.20 -5.64
C ASP A 33 -5.16 18.32 -5.54
N GLY A 34 -5.47 17.54 -6.59
CA GLY A 34 -6.57 16.57 -6.60
C GLY A 34 -6.15 15.18 -6.11
N ASN A 35 -6.91 14.18 -6.60
CA ASN A 35 -6.61 12.76 -6.40
C ASN A 35 -5.39 12.37 -7.26
N LEU A 36 -4.23 12.23 -6.61
CA LEU A 36 -2.96 11.92 -7.26
C LEU A 36 -2.99 10.55 -7.95
N ALA A 37 -3.62 9.54 -7.34
CA ALA A 37 -3.75 8.22 -7.95
C ALA A 37 -4.56 8.28 -9.25
N ALA A 38 -5.69 9.00 -9.26
CA ALA A 38 -6.50 9.19 -10.47
C ALA A 38 -5.75 9.98 -11.55
N ALA A 39 -4.96 10.99 -11.17
CA ALA A 39 -4.12 11.76 -12.09
C ALA A 39 -3.03 10.90 -12.75
N TYR A 40 -2.33 10.10 -11.95
CA TYR A 40 -1.36 9.13 -12.47
C TYR A 40 -2.00 8.06 -13.34
N ASN A 41 -3.20 7.58 -12.99
CA ASN A 41 -3.93 6.61 -13.82
C ASN A 41 -4.22 7.17 -15.22
N ARG A 42 -4.62 8.46 -15.33
CA ARG A 42 -4.80 9.12 -16.64
C ARG A 42 -3.51 9.16 -17.46
N LEU A 43 -2.37 9.47 -16.84
CA LEU A 43 -1.08 9.46 -17.53
C LEU A 43 -0.68 8.05 -17.99
N LEU A 44 -0.99 7.04 -17.19
CA LEU A 44 -0.73 5.62 -17.48
C LEU A 44 -1.63 5.06 -18.60
N GLU A 45 -2.76 5.71 -18.90
CA GLU A 45 -3.64 5.38 -20.04
C GLU A 45 -3.41 6.30 -21.26
N SER A 46 -2.41 7.18 -21.21
CA SER A 46 -2.04 8.05 -22.34
C SER A 46 -1.79 7.24 -23.61
N PRO A 47 -2.16 7.72 -24.81
CA PRO A 47 -1.78 7.08 -26.07
C PRO A 47 -0.26 7.11 -26.30
N ASP A 48 0.44 8.09 -25.73
CA ASP A 48 1.90 8.23 -25.83
C ASP A 48 2.63 7.24 -24.88
N PRO A 49 3.40 6.28 -25.42
CA PRO A 49 4.15 5.31 -24.61
C PRO A 49 5.18 5.94 -23.67
N GLU A 50 5.80 7.07 -24.04
CA GLU A 50 6.79 7.72 -23.20
C GLU A 50 6.13 8.36 -21.97
N VAL A 51 4.94 8.93 -22.13
CA VAL A 51 4.16 9.45 -21.00
C VAL A 51 3.82 8.33 -20.02
N ARG A 52 3.34 7.18 -20.53
CA ARG A 52 3.03 6.02 -19.68
C ARG A 52 4.25 5.54 -18.90
N GLU A 53 5.37 5.37 -19.59
CA GLU A 53 6.62 4.90 -18.98
C GLU A 53 7.14 5.86 -17.90
N ARG A 54 7.16 7.17 -18.17
CA ARG A 54 7.54 8.18 -17.15
C ARG A 54 6.61 8.15 -15.94
N ALA A 55 5.31 8.00 -16.15
CA ALA A 55 4.33 7.92 -15.08
C ALA A 55 4.51 6.65 -14.23
N ALA A 56 4.72 5.50 -14.87
CA ALA A 56 4.95 4.23 -14.17
C ALA A 56 6.24 4.26 -13.34
N ARG A 57 7.30 4.85 -13.90
CA ARG A 57 8.56 5.09 -13.20
C ARG A 57 8.39 5.99 -11.99
N ALA A 58 7.76 7.15 -12.16
CA ALA A 58 7.58 8.07 -11.04
C ALA A 58 6.68 7.51 -9.93
N TRP A 59 5.64 6.73 -10.27
CA TRP A 59 4.82 6.04 -9.27
C TRP A 59 5.66 5.06 -8.43
N THR A 60 6.44 4.21 -9.10
CA THR A 60 7.25 3.20 -8.40
C THR A 60 8.46 3.77 -7.68
N ASP A 61 9.03 4.88 -8.16
CA ASP A 61 10.05 5.65 -7.42
C ASP A 61 9.45 6.25 -6.14
N TRP A 62 8.22 6.75 -6.17
CA TRP A 62 7.51 7.22 -4.98
C TRP A 62 7.26 6.09 -3.96
N GLU A 63 6.72 4.96 -4.40
CA GLU A 63 6.50 3.77 -3.57
C GLU A 63 7.80 3.25 -2.95
N THR A 64 8.91 3.40 -3.68
CA THR A 64 10.23 2.99 -3.19
C THR A 64 10.76 3.98 -2.14
N ALA A 65 10.59 5.29 -2.39
CA ALA A 65 11.09 6.34 -1.52
C ALA A 65 10.45 6.34 -0.12
N THR A 66 9.20 5.85 0.00
CA THR A 66 8.48 5.75 1.27
C THR A 66 8.82 4.51 2.08
N ILE A 67 9.75 3.65 1.62
CA ILE A 67 10.25 2.49 2.37
C ILE A 67 11.43 2.93 3.27
N PRO A 68 11.25 3.06 4.60
CA PRO A 68 12.31 3.57 5.49
C PRO A 68 13.40 2.51 5.77
N ALA A 69 13.05 1.23 5.66
CA ALA A 69 13.88 0.09 6.08
C ALA A 69 14.51 -0.66 4.88
N PRO A 70 15.69 -1.29 5.05
CA PRO A 70 16.30 -2.11 4.01
C PRO A 70 15.36 -3.22 3.48
N PRO A 71 15.46 -3.58 2.19
CA PRO A 71 16.47 -3.15 1.21
C PRO A 71 16.20 -1.80 0.53
N ARG A 72 15.17 -1.03 0.96
CA ARG A 72 14.74 0.26 0.37
C ARG A 72 14.53 0.28 -1.16
N SER A 73 14.60 -0.87 -1.81
CA SER A 73 14.47 -1.04 -3.26
C SER A 73 13.63 -2.28 -3.51
N VAL A 74 12.70 -2.15 -4.44
CA VAL A 74 11.87 -3.26 -4.91
C VAL A 74 12.41 -3.67 -6.26
N ALA A 75 13.27 -4.70 -6.29
CA ALA A 75 13.97 -5.12 -7.51
C ALA A 75 13.03 -5.37 -8.71
N ARG A 76 11.79 -5.80 -8.46
CA ARG A 76 10.77 -6.02 -9.49
C ARG A 76 10.35 -4.74 -10.24
N TYR A 77 10.50 -3.55 -9.65
CA TYR A 77 10.22 -2.29 -10.36
C TYR A 77 11.24 -1.97 -11.46
N ALA A 78 12.37 -2.68 -11.52
CA ALA A 78 13.31 -2.58 -12.64
C ALA A 78 12.79 -3.24 -13.92
N ASP A 79 11.88 -4.22 -13.80
CA ASP A 79 11.21 -4.83 -14.96
C ASP A 79 10.10 -3.87 -15.47
N PRO A 80 10.22 -3.34 -16.69
CA PRO A 80 9.24 -2.40 -17.24
C PRO A 80 7.83 -3.00 -17.38
N VAL A 81 7.72 -4.31 -17.63
CA VAL A 81 6.42 -4.98 -17.78
C VAL A 81 5.72 -5.04 -16.42
N PHE A 82 6.44 -5.51 -15.39
CA PHE A 82 5.91 -5.53 -14.03
C PHE A 82 5.56 -4.13 -13.54
N ARG A 83 6.47 -3.16 -13.72
CA ARG A 83 6.28 -1.77 -13.28
C ARG A 83 5.03 -1.15 -13.89
N MET A 84 4.81 -1.33 -15.19
CA MET A 84 3.63 -0.82 -15.88
C MET A 84 2.34 -1.46 -15.34
N GLY A 85 2.32 -2.79 -15.21
CA GLY A 85 1.17 -3.51 -14.66
C GLY A 85 0.86 -3.07 -13.23
N PHE A 86 1.87 -3.03 -12.37
CA PHE A 86 1.75 -2.58 -10.98
C PHE A 86 1.18 -1.17 -10.87
N ALA A 87 1.80 -0.20 -11.54
CA ALA A 87 1.38 1.20 -11.47
C ALA A 87 -0.05 1.39 -11.99
N ARG A 88 -0.43 0.73 -13.10
CA ARG A 88 -1.80 0.77 -13.63
C ARG A 88 -2.80 0.19 -12.64
N THR A 89 -2.53 -0.98 -12.07
CA THR A 89 -3.45 -1.62 -11.12
C THR A 89 -3.63 -0.78 -9.86
N VAL A 90 -2.55 -0.36 -9.21
CA VAL A 90 -2.65 0.41 -7.96
C VAL A 90 -3.38 1.73 -8.19
N THR A 91 -2.97 2.51 -9.19
CA THR A 91 -3.58 3.81 -9.48
C THR A 91 -5.04 3.70 -9.92
N HIS A 92 -5.42 2.62 -10.60
CA HIS A 92 -6.79 2.37 -11.00
C HIS A 92 -7.71 2.15 -9.79
N TYR A 93 -7.34 1.27 -8.87
CA TYR A 93 -8.16 1.03 -7.67
C TYR A 93 -8.18 2.25 -6.75
N TRP A 94 -7.02 2.86 -6.47
CA TRP A 94 -6.93 4.02 -5.59
C TRP A 94 -7.62 5.25 -6.18
N GLY A 95 -7.49 5.48 -7.49
CA GLY A 95 -8.15 6.56 -8.21
C GLY A 95 -9.67 6.48 -8.15
N ASN A 96 -10.23 5.27 -8.10
CA ASN A 96 -11.67 5.01 -8.02
C ASN A 96 -12.17 4.75 -6.60
N GLY A 97 -11.37 5.04 -5.56
CA GLY A 97 -11.75 4.79 -4.17
C GLY A 97 -12.09 3.32 -3.91
N HIS A 98 -11.38 2.40 -4.55
CA HIS A 98 -11.55 0.95 -4.48
C HIS A 98 -12.91 0.41 -4.96
N PHE A 99 -13.74 1.21 -5.62
CA PHE A 99 -15.09 0.82 -6.09
C PHE A 99 -16.06 0.40 -4.98
N VAL A 100 -15.82 0.84 -3.74
CA VAL A 100 -16.62 0.47 -2.55
C VAL A 100 -17.74 1.47 -2.23
N GLY A 101 -18.03 2.40 -3.15
CA GLY A 101 -19.09 3.40 -3.02
C GLY A 101 -18.72 4.60 -2.14
N GLU A 102 -19.65 5.56 -2.06
CA GLU A 102 -19.52 6.74 -1.19
C GLU A 102 -19.76 6.37 0.29
N GLY A 103 -19.23 7.19 1.22
CA GLY A 103 -19.43 7.00 2.66
C GLY A 103 -18.57 5.88 3.28
N ASN A 104 -17.53 5.43 2.58
CA ASN A 104 -16.61 4.39 3.05
C ASN A 104 -15.33 4.94 3.72
N ASP A 105 -15.43 6.11 4.37
CA ASP A 105 -14.26 6.81 4.92
C ASP A 105 -13.59 6.06 6.07
N GLU A 106 -14.34 5.22 6.79
CA GLU A 106 -13.82 4.37 7.86
C GLU A 106 -13.36 2.97 7.38
N GLY A 107 -13.54 2.66 6.09
CA GLY A 107 -13.16 1.39 5.48
C GLY A 107 -14.13 0.24 5.76
N VAL A 108 -14.74 -0.28 4.69
CA VAL A 108 -15.69 -1.40 4.71
C VAL A 108 -15.16 -2.63 5.45
N VAL A 109 -13.86 -2.90 5.32
CA VAL A 109 -13.21 -4.04 6.00
C VAL A 109 -13.28 -3.89 7.51
N LEU A 110 -13.02 -2.70 8.06
CA LEU A 110 -13.10 -2.48 9.52
C LEU A 110 -14.55 -2.51 10.01
N ARG A 111 -15.47 -1.89 9.27
CA ARG A 111 -16.92 -1.93 9.56
C ARG A 111 -17.44 -3.37 9.64
N ASP A 112 -17.06 -4.19 8.68
CA ASP A 112 -17.59 -5.55 8.51
C ASP A 112 -16.69 -6.62 9.14
N ALA A 113 -15.62 -6.25 9.85
CA ALA A 113 -14.70 -7.20 10.48
C ALA A 113 -15.39 -8.13 11.49
N HIS A 114 -16.52 -7.71 12.06
CA HIS A 114 -17.35 -8.54 12.92
C HIS A 114 -17.86 -9.82 12.23
N LEU A 115 -17.93 -9.84 10.90
CA LEU A 115 -18.27 -11.03 10.10
C LEU A 115 -17.19 -12.10 10.14
N LEU A 116 -15.96 -11.77 10.57
CA LEU A 116 -14.85 -12.72 10.74
C LEU A 116 -14.90 -13.46 12.08
N LYS A 117 -15.93 -13.23 12.90
CA LYS A 117 -16.10 -13.92 14.18
C LYS A 117 -16.09 -15.44 14.00
N GLY A 118 -15.28 -16.12 14.80
CA GLY A 118 -15.06 -17.57 14.74
C GLY A 118 -14.05 -18.02 13.68
N ILE A 119 -13.56 -17.11 12.84
CA ILE A 119 -12.50 -17.40 11.86
C ILE A 119 -11.16 -17.02 12.49
N PRO A 120 -10.25 -17.97 12.74
CA PRO A 120 -8.94 -17.65 13.29
C PRO A 120 -8.09 -16.91 12.25
N GLY A 121 -7.32 -15.91 12.71
CA GLY A 121 -6.46 -15.09 11.85
C GLY A 121 -5.09 -14.81 12.45
N THR A 122 -4.10 -14.53 11.62
CA THR A 122 -2.81 -13.97 12.06
C THR A 122 -2.47 -12.80 11.15
N LEU A 123 -2.33 -11.63 11.76
CA LEU A 123 -1.90 -10.39 11.14
C LEU A 123 -0.41 -10.23 11.45
N VAL A 124 0.45 -10.17 10.43
CA VAL A 124 1.89 -9.97 10.60
C VAL A 124 2.26 -8.63 9.97
N GLN A 125 2.86 -7.74 10.75
CA GLN A 125 3.13 -6.36 10.32
C GLN A 125 4.52 -5.91 10.73
N GLY A 126 5.26 -5.30 9.80
CA GLY A 126 6.50 -4.59 10.13
C GLY A 126 6.23 -3.26 10.83
N SER A 127 6.96 -2.97 11.91
CA SER A 127 6.84 -1.73 12.70
C SER A 127 7.16 -0.45 11.92
N LEU A 128 7.93 -0.54 10.84
CA LEU A 128 8.37 0.57 9.99
C LEU A 128 7.67 0.57 8.61
N ASP A 129 6.52 -0.08 8.48
CA ASP A 129 5.77 -0.13 7.23
C ASP A 129 4.89 1.12 7.03
N PHE A 130 5.41 2.08 6.27
CA PHE A 130 4.64 3.25 5.85
C PHE A 130 3.67 2.96 4.69
N GLY A 131 3.80 1.82 3.99
CA GLY A 131 2.92 1.43 2.89
C GLY A 131 1.58 0.85 3.36
N ASN A 132 1.54 0.31 4.58
CA ASN A 132 0.29 -0.18 5.20
C ASN A 132 -0.11 0.58 6.48
N LEU A 133 0.78 1.36 7.08
CA LEU A 133 0.57 2.14 8.31
C LEU A 133 0.10 1.28 9.49
N LEU A 134 0.96 1.11 10.50
CA LEU A 134 0.73 0.27 11.68
C LEU A 134 -0.65 0.46 12.37
N GLY A 135 -1.20 1.67 12.33
CA GLY A 135 -2.52 1.97 12.88
C GLY A 135 -3.67 1.20 12.22
N ILE A 136 -3.58 0.87 10.92
CA ILE A 136 -4.64 0.17 10.19
C ILE A 136 -4.79 -1.25 10.70
N VAL A 137 -3.70 -2.02 10.71
CA VAL A 137 -3.72 -3.41 11.20
C VAL A 137 -4.08 -3.51 12.69
N TRP A 138 -3.66 -2.53 13.49
CA TRP A 138 -3.99 -2.45 14.92
C TRP A 138 -5.49 -2.27 15.16
N ARG A 139 -6.17 -1.48 14.31
CA ARG A 139 -7.63 -1.30 14.35
C ARG A 139 -8.33 -2.58 13.90
N LEU A 140 -7.81 -3.23 12.84
CA LEU A 140 -8.37 -4.48 12.35
C LEU A 140 -8.33 -5.58 13.41
N GLN A 141 -7.21 -5.77 14.10
CA GLN A 141 -7.11 -6.77 15.16
C GLN A 141 -8.15 -6.56 16.27
N ARG A 142 -8.45 -5.30 16.62
CA ARG A 142 -9.50 -4.99 17.63
C ARG A 142 -10.91 -5.28 17.14
N ALA A 143 -11.14 -5.13 15.84
CA ALA A 143 -12.43 -5.43 15.22
C ALA A 143 -12.59 -6.93 14.90
N TRP A 144 -11.49 -7.68 14.85
CA TRP A 144 -11.42 -9.12 14.61
C TRP A 144 -10.71 -9.84 15.78
N PRO A 145 -11.40 -10.05 16.93
CA PRO A 145 -10.77 -10.53 18.16
C PRO A 145 -10.24 -11.96 18.09
N ASP A 146 -10.69 -12.76 17.12
CA ASP A 146 -10.20 -14.12 16.87
C ASP A 146 -8.88 -14.14 16.06
N SER A 147 -8.26 -12.97 15.86
CA SER A 147 -6.95 -12.82 15.23
C SER A 147 -5.82 -12.47 16.21
N ASP A 148 -4.64 -13.03 15.94
CA ASP A 148 -3.38 -12.62 16.54
C ASP A 148 -2.77 -11.47 15.73
N LEU A 149 -2.13 -10.48 16.38
CA LEU A 149 -1.29 -9.48 15.73
C LEU A 149 0.17 -9.66 16.16
N VAL A 150 1.04 -9.92 15.20
CA VAL A 150 2.48 -10.04 15.37
C VAL A 150 3.13 -8.82 14.73
N ILE A 151 3.70 -7.95 15.57
CA ILE A 151 4.52 -6.83 15.10
C ILE A 151 5.98 -7.28 15.06
N VAL A 152 6.62 -7.07 13.91
CA VAL A 152 8.04 -7.37 13.71
C VAL A 152 8.83 -6.07 13.74
N ASP A 153 9.72 -5.96 14.72
CA ASP A 153 10.55 -4.78 14.91
C ASP A 153 11.57 -4.59 13.76
N ASP A 154 12.01 -3.35 13.57
CA ASP A 154 13.01 -2.93 12.57
C ASP A 154 12.71 -3.36 11.12
N THR A 155 11.45 -3.62 10.82
CA THR A 155 10.99 -4.22 9.57
C THR A 155 9.94 -3.36 8.88
N GLY A 156 10.07 -3.18 7.57
CA GLY A 156 9.11 -2.46 6.72
C GLY A 156 8.03 -3.37 6.10
N HIS A 157 7.61 -3.03 4.89
CA HIS A 157 6.50 -3.70 4.18
C HIS A 157 6.81 -5.10 3.63
N THR A 158 8.09 -5.46 3.47
CA THR A 158 8.47 -6.67 2.74
C THR A 158 8.23 -7.95 3.55
N THR A 159 7.65 -8.96 2.92
CA THR A 159 7.48 -10.29 3.53
C THR A 159 8.77 -11.11 3.57
N GLY A 160 9.82 -10.67 2.85
CA GLY A 160 11.09 -11.40 2.73
C GLY A 160 12.05 -11.23 3.91
N THR A 161 11.76 -10.35 4.87
CA THR A 161 12.59 -10.23 6.08
C THR A 161 12.46 -11.48 6.95
N PRO A 162 13.55 -11.99 7.55
CA PRO A 162 13.51 -13.22 8.35
C PRO A 162 12.41 -13.26 9.42
N GLY A 163 12.20 -12.15 10.16
CA GLY A 163 11.18 -12.09 11.21
C GLY A 163 9.75 -12.24 10.68
N VAL A 164 9.40 -11.52 9.61
CA VAL A 164 8.07 -11.63 8.97
C VAL A 164 7.88 -13.02 8.37
N ALA A 165 8.88 -13.54 7.64
CA ALA A 165 8.80 -14.87 7.05
C ALA A 165 8.61 -15.97 8.11
N GLN A 166 9.35 -15.91 9.22
CA GLN A 166 9.20 -16.85 10.33
C GLN A 166 7.81 -16.78 10.97
N ALA A 167 7.29 -15.57 11.21
CA ALA A 167 5.96 -15.40 11.78
C ALA A 167 4.85 -15.94 10.84
N LEU A 168 4.97 -15.72 9.53
CA LEU A 168 4.04 -16.25 8.53
C LEU A 168 4.09 -17.79 8.48
N VAL A 169 5.29 -18.39 8.45
CA VAL A 169 5.45 -19.85 8.45
C VAL A 169 4.88 -20.47 9.73
N ALA A 170 5.19 -19.90 10.90
CA ALA A 170 4.66 -20.37 12.18
C ALA A 170 3.12 -20.27 12.23
N ALA A 171 2.53 -19.24 11.62
CA ALA A 171 1.08 -19.13 11.50
C ALA A 171 0.50 -20.24 10.62
N THR A 172 1.07 -20.48 9.44
CA THR A 172 0.60 -21.52 8.51
C THR A 172 0.74 -22.93 9.10
N ASP A 173 1.85 -23.22 9.78
CA ASP A 173 2.08 -24.52 10.44
C ASP A 173 1.03 -24.80 11.52
N ARG A 174 0.71 -23.77 12.32
CA ARG A 174 -0.33 -23.85 13.36
C ARG A 174 -1.72 -24.09 12.77
N TYR A 175 -2.04 -23.53 11.60
CA TYR A 175 -3.31 -23.81 10.94
C TYR A 175 -3.37 -25.20 10.33
N ALA A 176 -2.26 -25.68 9.76
CA ALA A 176 -2.17 -27.04 9.23
C ALA A 176 -2.35 -28.11 10.33
N ALA A 177 -1.86 -27.86 11.53
CA ALA A 177 -2.00 -28.77 12.67
C ALA A 177 -3.40 -28.76 13.33
N ARG A 178 -4.27 -27.82 12.97
CA ARG A 178 -5.63 -27.66 13.52
C ARG A 178 -6.74 -28.19 12.60
N GLY A 179 -6.41 -28.58 11.37
CA GLY A 179 -7.30 -29.25 10.43
C GLY A 179 -7.20 -30.77 10.52
#